data_AF-A7UQX9-F1
#
_entry.id   AF-A7UQX9-F1
#
_cell.length_a   1.000
_cell.length_b   1.000
_cell.length_c   1.000
_cell.angle_alpha   90.00
_cell.angle_beta   90.00
_cell.angle_gamma   90.00
#
_symmetry.space_group_name_H-M   'P 1'
#
loop_
_entity.id
_entity.type
_entity.pdbx_description
1 polymer ?
#
loop_
_entity_poly.entity_id
_entity_poly.type
_entity_poly.pdbx_seq_one_letter_code
_entity_poly.pdbx_strand_id
1 'polypeptide(L)'
;MQRLSRVMVLSKQLTGCRYQNRRRRLTVANLQLAVKGEYFDAMIRGEKTEEYRLFNDYWNKRIMFREYDRLIITKGYPKRDDSSRRIDVPYDGYEIKTITHPHFGDKPVKVFAIKVNIGNE
;
A
#
# COMPACT_ATOMS: atom_id res chain seq x y z
N MET A 1 26.64 -57.83 24.35
CA MET A 1 25.94 -56.74 25.06
C MET A 1 26.96 -55.64 25.28
N GLN A 2 26.91 -54.56 24.47
CA GLN A 2 27.43 -53.20 24.71
C GLN A 2 27.60 -52.46 23.38
N ARG A 3 27.44 -51.13 23.45
CA ARG A 3 27.65 -50.08 22.44
C ARG A 3 26.50 -49.78 21.50
N LEU A 4 25.81 -48.69 21.80
CA LEU A 4 25.44 -47.71 20.77
C LEU A 4 25.65 -46.29 21.33
N SER A 5 26.75 -45.68 20.93
CA SER A 5 26.80 -44.25 20.69
C SER A 5 27.04 -44.08 19.20
N ARG A 6 26.08 -43.49 18.48
CA ARG A 6 26.37 -42.84 17.19
C ARG A 6 25.34 -41.76 16.90
N VAL A 7 25.86 -40.54 16.85
CA VAL A 7 25.27 -39.31 16.34
C VAL A 7 24.64 -39.55 14.96
N MET A 8 23.43 -39.04 14.73
CA MET A 8 22.85 -38.89 13.39
C MET A 8 22.24 -37.49 13.23
N VAL A 9 23.07 -36.61 12.68
CA VAL A 9 22.81 -35.67 11.56
C VAL A 9 21.42 -35.03 11.47
N LEU A 10 21.39 -33.73 11.75
CA LEU A 10 20.36 -32.77 11.31
C LEU A 10 20.29 -32.72 9.78
N SER A 11 19.16 -33.11 9.21
CA SER A 11 18.70 -32.57 7.92
C SER A 11 17.19 -32.76 7.79
N LYS A 12 16.43 -31.67 7.73
CA LYS A 12 15.16 -31.60 7.00
C LYS A 12 15.00 -30.20 6.41
N GLN A 13 15.06 -30.15 5.08
CA GLN A 13 14.79 -28.99 4.25
C GLN A 13 13.37 -28.41 4.43
N LEU A 14 13.29 -27.14 4.10
CA LEU A 14 12.15 -26.24 3.96
C LEU A 14 11.07 -26.78 3.00
N THR A 15 9.80 -26.75 3.40
CA THR A 15 8.66 -26.51 2.49
C THR A 15 7.42 -26.04 3.25
N GLY A 16 6.90 -24.86 2.87
CA GLY A 16 5.47 -24.55 2.89
C GLY A 16 4.86 -24.07 4.20
N CYS A 17 5.05 -22.79 4.56
CA CYS A 17 4.13 -22.13 5.49
C CYS A 17 2.86 -21.71 4.72
N ARG A 18 1.90 -22.64 4.62
CA ARG A 18 0.51 -22.28 4.30
C ARG A 18 -0.06 -21.56 5.51
N TYR A 19 -0.10 -20.22 5.44
CA TYR A 19 -0.79 -19.39 6.42
C TYR A 19 -2.31 -19.56 6.24
N GLN A 20 -2.87 -20.60 6.85
CA GLN A 20 -4.31 -20.73 7.03
C GLN A 20 -4.74 -19.92 8.27
N ASN A 21 -5.93 -19.31 8.18
CA ASN A 21 -6.68 -18.54 9.17
C ASN A 21 -6.39 -17.03 9.32
N ARG A 22 -7.41 -16.22 8.99
CA ARG A 22 -8.13 -15.48 10.05
C ARG A 22 -9.55 -15.04 9.63
N ARG A 23 -10.53 -15.50 10.42
CA ARG A 23 -11.91 -15.00 10.48
C ARG A 23 -11.92 -13.50 10.82
N ARG A 24 -12.76 -12.73 10.10
CA ARG A 24 -13.23 -11.35 10.34
C ARG A 24 -12.24 -10.38 10.99
N ARG A 25 -11.57 -9.57 10.18
CA ARG A 25 -10.97 -8.32 10.65
C ARG A 25 -12.07 -7.26 10.77
N LEU A 26 -12.44 -6.89 12.00
CA LEU A 26 -13.41 -5.82 12.31
C LEU A 26 -12.75 -4.43 12.34
N THR A 27 -11.81 -4.15 11.43
CA THR A 27 -11.20 -2.82 11.33
C THR A 27 -11.11 -2.39 9.88
N VAL A 28 -12.24 -1.93 9.34
CA VAL A 28 -12.41 -1.35 7.99
C VAL A 28 -11.74 0.02 7.92
N ALA A 29 -10.45 0.10 8.24
CA ALA A 29 -9.72 1.35 8.21
C ALA A 29 -9.49 1.73 6.76
N ASN A 30 -9.92 2.95 6.40
CA ASN A 30 -9.73 3.51 5.08
C ASN A 30 -8.56 4.50 5.11
N LEU A 31 -7.64 4.38 4.16
CA LEU A 31 -6.69 5.45 3.87
C LEU A 31 -7.36 6.40 2.88
N GLN A 32 -7.75 7.60 3.32
CA GLN A 32 -8.36 8.59 2.44
C GLN A 32 -7.35 9.67 2.05
N LEU A 33 -7.18 9.90 0.74
CA LEU A 33 -6.28 10.90 0.19
C LEU A 33 -7.02 11.80 -0.81
N ALA A 34 -7.01 13.10 -0.55
CA ALA A 34 -7.47 14.08 -1.52
C ALA A 34 -6.34 14.46 -2.47
N VAL A 35 -6.62 14.46 -3.77
CA VAL A 35 -5.65 14.76 -4.83
C VAL A 35 -6.15 15.86 -5.75
N LYS A 36 -5.23 16.49 -6.49
CA LYS A 36 -5.58 17.43 -7.56
C LYS A 36 -6.34 16.72 -8.68
N GLY A 37 -7.20 17.49 -9.37
CA GLY A 37 -8.04 16.96 -10.44
C GLY A 37 -7.26 16.25 -11.55
N GLU A 38 -6.18 16.87 -12.01
CA GLU A 38 -5.31 16.31 -13.06
C GLU A 38 -4.78 14.90 -12.73
N TYR A 39 -4.39 14.66 -11.47
CA TYR A 39 -3.86 13.36 -11.05
C TYR A 39 -4.98 12.34 -10.85
N PHE A 40 -6.14 12.77 -10.34
CA PHE A 40 -7.31 11.92 -10.25
C PHE A 40 -7.74 11.43 -11.64
N ASP A 41 -7.84 12.34 -12.60
CA ASP A 41 -8.26 12.01 -13.96
C ASP A 41 -7.21 11.14 -14.67
N ALA A 42 -5.92 11.31 -14.38
CA ALA A 42 -4.86 10.41 -14.83
C ALA A 42 -4.96 9.01 -14.22
N MET A 43 -5.37 8.88 -12.95
CA MET A 43 -5.60 7.58 -12.31
C MET A 43 -6.79 6.86 -12.95
N ILE A 44 -7.93 7.55 -13.15
CA ILE A 44 -9.11 6.99 -13.83
C ILE A 44 -8.76 6.47 -15.22
N ARG A 45 -7.93 7.21 -15.98
CA ARG A 45 -7.45 6.79 -17.30
C ARG A 45 -6.41 5.66 -17.27
N GLY A 46 -5.93 5.25 -16.09
CA GLY A 46 -4.89 4.24 -15.93
C GLY A 46 -3.46 4.71 -16.23
N GLU A 47 -3.27 6.00 -16.54
CA GLU A 47 -1.96 6.60 -16.83
C GLU A 47 -1.12 6.78 -15.56
N LYS A 48 -1.77 6.91 -14.40
CA LYS A 48 -1.13 7.08 -13.09
C LYS A 48 -1.58 5.99 -12.15
N THR A 49 -0.65 5.12 -11.75
CA THR A 49 -0.90 3.97 -10.87
C THR A 49 -0.39 4.16 -9.45
N GLU A 50 0.21 5.31 -9.15
CA GLU A 50 0.81 5.59 -7.84
C GLU A 50 0.48 7.00 -7.36
N GLU A 51 0.15 7.14 -6.08
CA GLU A 51 0.00 8.42 -5.38
C GLU A 51 1.24 8.69 -4.53
N TYR A 52 1.86 9.86 -4.71
CA TYR A 52 3.10 10.21 -4.03
C TYR A 52 2.85 11.12 -2.84
N ARG A 53 3.38 10.75 -1.66
CA ARG A 53 3.39 11.59 -0.46
C ARG A 53 4.79 11.69 0.11
N LEU A 54 5.17 12.87 0.61
CA LEU A 54 6.52 13.10 1.14
C LEU A 54 6.85 12.11 2.26
N PHE A 55 8.08 11.60 2.25
CA PHE A 55 8.61 10.79 3.35
C PHE A 55 8.97 11.71 4.52
N ASN A 56 7.98 11.99 5.37
CA ASN A 56 8.14 12.81 6.57
C ASN A 56 7.31 12.25 7.74
N ASP A 57 7.51 12.78 8.94
CA ASP A 57 6.86 12.28 10.16
C ASP A 57 5.34 12.31 10.11
N TYR A 58 4.77 13.29 9.40
CA TYR A 58 3.33 13.41 9.21
C TYR A 58 2.77 12.23 8.42
N TRP A 59 3.39 11.88 7.29
CA TRP A 59 2.96 10.75 6.47
C TRP A 59 3.37 9.40 7.07
N ASN A 60 4.53 9.32 7.73
CA ASN A 60 4.97 8.14 8.48
C ASN A 60 3.89 7.66 9.46
N LYS A 61 3.38 8.57 10.30
CA LYS A 61 2.33 8.25 11.29
C LYS A 61 1.04 7.72 10.66
N ARG A 62 0.74 8.13 9.43
CA ARG A 62 -0.46 7.68 8.70
C ARG A 62 -0.25 6.36 7.99
N ILE A 63 0.91 6.17 7.36
CA ILE A 63 1.16 5.07 6.44
C ILE A 63 1.83 3.88 7.12
N MET A 64 2.85 4.09 7.96
CA MET A 64 3.66 3.01 8.50
C MET A 64 3.07 2.33 9.74
N PHE A 65 2.35 3.08 10.58
CA PHE A 65 1.89 2.62 11.89
C PHE A 65 0.42 2.18 11.89
N ARG A 66 -0.18 2.02 10.70
CA ARG A 66 -1.58 1.64 10.56
C ARG A 66 -1.77 0.69 9.39
N GLU A 67 -2.64 -0.29 9.60
CA GLU A 67 -3.10 -1.19 8.54
C GLU A 67 -4.43 -0.68 7.99
N TYR A 68 -4.56 -0.76 6.67
CA TYR A 68 -5.74 -0.32 5.93
C TYR A 68 -6.23 -1.44 5.03
N ASP A 69 -7.54 -1.57 4.92
CA ASP A 69 -8.16 -2.53 3.98
C ASP A 69 -8.48 -1.84 2.64
N ARG A 70 -8.75 -0.53 2.67
CA ARG A 70 -9.21 0.24 1.52
C ARG A 70 -8.46 1.54 1.35
N LEU A 71 -8.26 1.91 0.08
CA LEU A 71 -7.75 3.19 -0.36
C LEU A 71 -8.89 3.99 -1.00
N ILE A 72 -9.17 5.17 -0.43
CA ILE A 72 -10.16 6.10 -0.96
C ILE A 72 -9.42 7.32 -1.51
N ILE A 73 -9.41 7.49 -2.82
CA ILE A 73 -8.86 8.71 -3.45
C ILE A 73 -10.03 9.63 -3.79
N THR A 74 -9.93 10.92 -3.44
CA THR A 74 -10.96 11.91 -3.78
C THR A 74 -10.41 13.00 -4.70
N LYS A 75 -11.20 13.37 -5.72
CA LYS A 75 -10.92 14.53 -6.58
C LYS A 75 -11.20 15.80 -5.77
N GLY A 76 -10.20 16.34 -5.08
CA GLY A 76 -10.39 17.42 -4.10
C GLY A 76 -11.28 17.01 -2.93
N TYR A 77 -12.19 17.89 -2.51
CA TYR A 77 -13.14 17.69 -1.41
C TYR A 77 -14.59 17.58 -1.94
N PRO A 78 -14.99 16.42 -2.48
CA PRO A 78 -16.34 16.23 -3.00
C PRO A 78 -17.38 16.27 -1.89
N LYS A 79 -18.63 16.58 -2.25
CA LYS A 79 -19.77 16.39 -1.35
C LYS A 79 -19.89 14.90 -0.98
N ARG A 80 -20.68 14.61 0.06
CA ARG A 80 -20.81 13.25 0.61
C ARG A 80 -21.38 12.27 -0.41
N ASP A 81 -22.31 12.74 -1.23
CA ASP A 81 -23.09 12.03 -2.25
C ASP A 81 -22.43 11.99 -3.63
N ASP A 82 -21.33 12.72 -3.83
CA ASP A 82 -20.62 12.73 -5.10
C ASP A 82 -19.62 11.57 -5.18
N SER A 83 -20.13 10.42 -5.65
CA SER A 83 -19.35 9.20 -5.90
C SER A 83 -18.46 9.30 -7.14
N SER A 84 -18.84 10.10 -8.14
CA SER A 84 -18.08 10.27 -9.39
C SER A 84 -16.65 10.80 -9.16
N ARG A 85 -16.46 11.49 -8.04
CA ARG A 85 -15.18 12.08 -7.61
C ARG A 85 -14.45 11.24 -6.58
N ARG A 86 -14.76 9.94 -6.48
CA ARG A 86 -14.18 9.00 -5.52
C ARG A 86 -13.72 7.75 -6.23
N ILE A 87 -12.46 7.38 -6.03
CA ILE A 87 -11.94 6.05 -6.33
C ILE A 87 -11.93 5.29 -5.01
N ASP A 88 -12.42 4.06 -5.03
CA ASP A 88 -12.54 3.22 -3.87
C ASP A 88 -12.06 1.80 -4.21
N VAL A 89 -10.85 1.47 -3.77
CA VAL A 89 -10.15 0.26 -4.16
C VAL A 89 -9.50 -0.42 -2.96
N PRO A 90 -9.17 -1.72 -3.04
CA PRO A 90 -8.36 -2.37 -2.01
C PRO A 90 -7.03 -1.64 -1.82
N TYR A 91 -6.59 -1.50 -0.57
CA TYR A 91 -5.27 -0.96 -0.30
C TYR A 91 -4.18 -1.99 -0.62
N ASP A 92 -3.30 -1.66 -1.57
CA ASP A 92 -2.22 -2.55 -2.04
C ASP A 92 -0.83 -2.15 -1.50
N GLY A 93 -0.80 -1.35 -0.44
CA GLY A 93 0.44 -0.92 0.19
C GLY A 93 1.14 0.24 -0.53
N TYR A 94 2.43 0.39 -0.24
CA TYR A 94 3.27 1.47 -0.73
C TYR A 94 4.72 1.01 -0.88
N GLU A 95 5.48 1.76 -1.66
CA GLU A 95 6.93 1.64 -1.76
C GLU A 95 7.60 2.97 -1.39
N ILE A 96 8.84 2.92 -0.90
CA ILE A 96 9.62 4.14 -0.66
C ILE A 96 10.51 4.36 -1.87
N LYS A 97 10.33 5.50 -2.55
CA LYS A 97 11.08 5.87 -3.76
C LYS A 97 11.74 7.22 -3.60
N THR A 98 12.79 7.47 -4.36
CA THR A 98 13.35 8.81 -4.56
C THR A 98 12.98 9.27 -5.97
N ILE A 99 12.24 10.36 -6.08
CA ILE A 99 11.73 10.87 -7.37
C ILE A 99 12.03 12.36 -7.52
N THR A 100 12.12 12.82 -8.76
CA THR A 100 11.99 14.25 -9.11
C THR A 100 10.59 14.45 -9.70
N HIS A 101 9.81 15.36 -9.13
CA HIS A 101 8.41 15.55 -9.54
C HIS A 101 8.02 17.03 -9.44
N PRO A 102 7.35 17.61 -10.46
CA PRO A 102 7.04 19.05 -10.50
C PRO A 102 6.34 19.56 -9.24
N HIS A 103 5.49 18.74 -8.61
CA HIS A 103 4.80 19.11 -7.37
C HIS A 103 5.73 19.30 -6.15
N PHE A 104 6.88 18.64 -6.13
CA PHE A 104 7.86 18.71 -5.04
C PHE A 104 9.07 19.59 -5.38
N GLY A 105 9.12 20.14 -6.60
CA GLY A 105 10.24 20.90 -7.14
C GLY A 105 11.26 20.05 -7.88
N ASP A 106 12.36 20.69 -8.29
CA ASP A 106 13.34 20.10 -9.22
C ASP A 106 14.40 19.22 -8.54
N LYS A 107 14.38 19.16 -7.21
CA LYS A 107 15.30 18.34 -6.43
C LYS A 107 14.72 16.94 -6.20
N PRO A 108 15.56 15.88 -6.23
CA PRO A 108 15.11 14.55 -5.84
C PRO A 108 14.61 14.55 -4.39
N VAL A 109 13.43 13.98 -4.16
CA VAL A 109 12.82 13.84 -2.84
C VAL A 109 12.43 12.40 -2.56
N LYS A 110 12.54 11.98 -1.30
CA LYS A 110 12.06 10.68 -0.86
C LYS A 110 10.55 10.75 -0.61
N VAL A 111 9.80 9.78 -1.14
CA VAL A 111 8.35 9.71 -1.09
C VAL A 111 7.86 8.31 -0.76
N PHE A 112 6.65 8.23 -0.22
CA PHE A 112 5.78 7.07 -0.27
C PHE A 112 5.06 7.05 -1.61
N ALA A 113 5.30 6.01 -2.41
CA ALA A 113 4.57 5.68 -3.62
C ALA A 113 3.46 4.68 -3.27
N ILE A 114 2.26 5.19 -3.02
CA ILE A 114 1.10 4.40 -2.62
C ILE A 114 0.46 3.81 -3.87
N LYS A 115 0.28 2.49 -3.91
CA LYS A 115 -0.26 1.80 -5.09
C LYS A 115 -1.75 2.08 -5.26
N VAL A 116 -2.15 2.43 -6.48
CA VAL A 116 -3.54 2.72 -6.87
C VAL A 116 -3.91 1.75 -7.98
N ASN A 117 -4.58 0.66 -7.60
CA ASN A 117 -5.02 -0.38 -8.54
C ASN A 117 -6.52 -0.26 -8.77
N ILE A 118 -6.93 0.33 -9.90
CA ILE A 118 -8.35 0.54 -10.23
C ILE A 118 -8.99 -0.70 -10.89
N GLY A 119 -8.18 -1.66 -11.35
CA GLY A 119 -8.70 -2.87 -11.99
C GLY A 119 -9.24 -2.59 -13.39
N ASN A 120 -8.52 -1.80 -14.19
CA ASN A 120 -8.83 -1.63 -15.61
C ASN A 120 -8.40 -2.93 -16.32
N GLU A 121 -9.33 -3.88 -16.46
CA GLU A 121 -9.22 -5.05 -17.35
C GLU A 121 -9.36 -4.65 -18.82
#